data_AF-A0A528V5R6-F1
#
_entry.id   AF-A0A528V5R6-F1
#
_cell.length_a   1.000
_cell.length_b   1.000
_cell.length_c   1.000
_cell.angle_alpha   90.00
_cell.angle_beta   90.00
_cell.angle_gamma   90.00
#
_symmetry.space_group_name_H-M   'P 1'
#
loop_
_entity.id
_entity.type
_entity.pdbx_description
1 polymer ?
#
loop_
_entity_poly.entity_id
_entity_poly.type
_entity_poly.pdbx_seq_one_letter_code
_entity_poly.pdbx_strand_id
1 'polypeptide(L)'
;ATEIARRAEAAGADGLLLLPHYLMEASQEGIFRHVKAVCQSTGLGVIIYNRANSVANADTVARLADACPNLIGFKDGTGKVDLVRHVTAKLGDRLCY
;
A
#
# COMPACT_ATOMS: atom_id res chain seq x y z
N ALA A 1 -7.47 -11.00 0.29
CA ALA A 1 -7.11 -9.74 -0.39
C ALA A 1 -6.84 -9.95 -1.88
N THR A 2 -5.93 -10.86 -2.26
CA THR A 2 -5.60 -11.15 -3.68
C THR A 2 -6.81 -11.60 -4.51
N GLU A 3 -7.68 -12.46 -3.96
CA GLU A 3 -8.91 -12.87 -4.65
C GLU A 3 -9.86 -11.69 -4.90
N ILE A 4 -10.01 -10.80 -3.91
CA ILE A 4 -10.84 -9.59 -4.01
C ILE A 4 -10.26 -8.65 -5.08
N ALA A 5 -8.93 -8.48 -5.12
CA ALA A 5 -8.25 -7.66 -6.13
C ALA A 5 -8.54 -8.17 -7.55
N ARG A 6 -8.37 -9.49 -7.80
CA ARG A 6 -8.67 -10.10 -9.11
C ARG A 6 -10.13 -9.97 -9.50
N ARG A 7 -11.06 -10.13 -8.54
CA ARG A 7 -12.49 -9.98 -8.78
C ARG A 7 -12.87 -8.54 -9.10
N ALA A 8 -12.26 -7.56 -8.42
CA ALA A 8 -12.47 -6.15 -8.70
C ALA A 8 -11.96 -5.76 -10.10
N GLU A 9 -10.79 -6.25 -10.48
CA GLU A 9 -10.24 -6.08 -11.83
C GLU A 9 -11.14 -6.71 -12.90
N ALA A 10 -11.59 -7.95 -12.70
CA ALA A 10 -12.53 -8.62 -13.61
C ALA A 10 -13.88 -7.89 -13.73
N ALA A 11 -14.27 -7.14 -12.70
CA ALA A 11 -15.47 -6.31 -12.69
C ALA A 11 -15.26 -4.92 -13.33
N GLY A 12 -14.05 -4.60 -13.79
CA GLY A 12 -13.73 -3.33 -14.46
C GLY A 12 -13.43 -2.16 -13.51
N ALA A 13 -12.98 -2.43 -12.28
CA ALA A 13 -12.50 -1.35 -11.40
C ALA A 13 -11.25 -0.68 -11.97
N ASP A 14 -11.07 0.63 -11.73
CA ASP A 14 -9.88 1.37 -12.19
C ASP A 14 -8.69 1.27 -11.22
N GLY A 15 -8.93 0.90 -9.96
CA GLY A 15 -7.92 0.88 -8.93
C GLY A 15 -8.41 0.32 -7.60
N LEU A 16 -7.48 0.13 -6.67
CA LEU A 16 -7.73 -0.44 -5.35
C LEU A 16 -7.20 0.46 -4.24
N LEU A 17 -8.04 0.76 -3.25
CA LEU A 17 -7.58 1.23 -1.95
C LEU A 17 -7.41 0.03 -1.01
N LEU A 18 -6.16 -0.32 -0.70
CA LEU A 18 -5.85 -1.49 0.12
C LEU A 18 -5.93 -1.14 1.61
N LEU A 19 -7.02 -1.57 2.25
CA LEU A 19 -7.22 -1.48 3.70
C LEU A 19 -6.26 -2.41 4.47
N PRO A 20 -6.10 -2.19 5.79
CA PRO A 20 -5.32 -3.07 6.65
C PRO A 20 -5.71 -4.55 6.56
N HIS A 21 -4.73 -5.41 6.80
CA HIS A 21 -4.95 -6.83 7.02
C HIS A 21 -5.75 -7.06 8.31
N TYR A 22 -6.48 -8.17 8.38
CA TYR A 22 -7.42 -8.41 9.47
C TYR A 22 -6.73 -8.77 10.79
N LEU A 23 -7.11 -8.05 11.85
CA LEU A 23 -6.90 -8.33 13.27
C LEU A 23 -5.46 -8.32 13.81
N MET A 24 -4.55 -9.03 13.16
CA MET A 24 -3.20 -9.29 13.68
C MET A 24 -2.30 -8.06 13.53
N GLU A 25 -1.39 -7.84 14.48
CA GLU A 25 -0.24 -6.97 14.26
C GLU A 25 0.77 -7.68 13.34
N ALA A 26 1.38 -6.92 12.43
CA ALA A 26 2.39 -7.44 11.51
C ALA A 26 3.71 -6.68 11.63
N SER A 27 4.81 -7.42 11.47
CA SER A 27 6.11 -6.80 11.26
C SER A 27 6.14 -6.02 9.96
N GLN A 28 7.08 -5.09 9.81
CA GLN A 28 7.26 -4.33 8.57
C GLN A 28 7.48 -5.26 7.36
N GLU A 29 8.21 -6.35 7.55
CA GLU A 29 8.40 -7.37 6.51
C GLU A 29 7.11 -8.14 6.20
N GLY A 30 6.26 -8.37 7.19
CA GLY A 30 4.92 -8.93 6.99
C GLY A 30 4.02 -8.01 6.16
N ILE A 31 3.99 -6.72 6.50
CA ILE A 31 3.27 -5.68 5.73
C ILE A 31 3.79 -5.63 4.30
N PHE A 32 5.12 -5.59 4.11
CA PHE A 32 5.76 -5.61 2.80
C PHE A 32 5.28 -6.80 1.96
N ARG A 33 5.40 -8.03 2.48
CA ARG A 33 5.00 -9.24 1.76
C ARG A 33 3.52 -9.25 1.42
N HIS A 34 2.68 -8.81 2.35
CA HIS A 34 1.24 -8.77 2.15
C HIS A 34 0.85 -7.79 1.02
N VAL A 35 1.33 -6.55 1.10
CA VAL A 35 1.01 -5.51 0.10
C VAL A 35 1.59 -5.89 -1.27
N LYS A 36 2.83 -6.38 -1.31
CA LYS A 36 3.46 -6.87 -2.53
C LYS A 36 2.64 -8.00 -3.18
N ALA A 37 2.17 -8.97 -2.40
CA ALA A 37 1.36 -10.07 -2.92
C ALA A 37 0.03 -9.57 -3.53
N VAL A 38 -0.60 -8.54 -2.94
CA VAL A 38 -1.80 -7.92 -3.51
C VAL A 38 -1.46 -7.19 -4.82
N CYS A 39 -0.43 -6.34 -4.82
CA CYS A 39 -0.01 -5.61 -6.02
C CYS A 39 0.34 -6.56 -7.18
N GLN A 40 1.02 -7.67 -6.92
CA GLN A 40 1.38 -8.66 -7.93
C GLN A 40 0.19 -9.52 -8.41
N SER A 41 -0.95 -9.47 -7.73
CA SER A 41 -2.12 -10.28 -8.06
C SER A 41 -3.06 -9.64 -9.08
N THR A 42 -2.83 -8.37 -9.46
CA THR A 42 -3.70 -7.55 -10.30
C THR A 42 -2.90 -6.56 -11.15
N GLY A 43 -3.43 -6.18 -12.31
CA GLY A 43 -2.91 -5.08 -13.13
C GLY A 43 -3.37 -3.69 -12.69
N LEU A 44 -4.31 -3.61 -11.74
CA LEU A 44 -4.85 -2.34 -11.24
C LEU A 44 -3.82 -1.50 -10.48
N GLY A 45 -4.01 -0.18 -10.53
CA GLY A 45 -3.33 0.74 -9.63
C GLY A 45 -3.75 0.51 -8.18
N VAL A 46 -2.78 0.41 -7.27
CA VAL A 46 -3.00 0.17 -5.84
C VAL A 46 -2.58 1.38 -5.03
N ILE A 47 -3.38 1.72 -4.02
CA ILE A 47 -3.09 2.73 -3.01
C ILE A 47 -2.99 2.02 -1.66
N ILE A 48 -1.83 2.05 -1.02
CA ILE A 48 -1.67 1.52 0.35
C ILE A 48 -2.31 2.48 1.35
N TYR A 49 -3.08 1.97 2.31
CA TYR A 49 -3.71 2.79 3.35
C TYR A 49 -3.09 2.51 4.73
N ASN A 50 -2.23 3.42 5.19
CA ASN A 50 -1.69 3.39 6.54
C ASN A 50 -2.77 3.77 7.57
N ARG A 51 -3.23 2.80 8.36
CA ARG A 51 -4.14 2.99 9.51
C ARG A 51 -4.17 1.74 10.40
N ALA A 52 -4.56 1.89 11.66
CA ALA A 52 -4.71 0.80 12.63
C ALA A 52 -3.45 -0.10 12.70
N ASN A 53 -3.61 -1.42 12.56
CA ASN A 53 -2.57 -2.45 12.62
C ASN A 53 -1.71 -2.56 11.33
N SER A 54 -1.94 -1.72 10.32
CA SER A 54 -1.16 -1.71 9.09
C SER A 54 -0.57 -0.32 8.88
N VAL A 55 0.62 -0.10 9.43
CA VAL A 55 1.37 1.15 9.29
C VAL A 55 2.76 0.84 8.73
N ALA A 56 2.92 0.98 7.42
CA ALA A 56 4.21 0.88 6.74
C ALA A 56 5.05 2.14 7.02
N ASN A 57 6.30 1.96 7.44
CA ASN A 57 7.24 3.07 7.54
C ASN A 57 7.76 3.49 6.15
N ALA A 58 8.48 4.63 6.08
CA ALA A 58 8.96 5.17 4.80
C ALA A 58 9.86 4.20 4.02
N ASP A 59 10.70 3.41 4.70
CA ASP A 59 11.56 2.42 4.05
C ASP A 59 10.75 1.26 3.45
N THR A 60 9.72 0.79 4.15
CA THR A 60 8.81 -0.23 3.64
C THR A 60 8.03 0.26 2.44
N VAL A 61 7.54 1.50 2.46
CA VAL A 61 6.82 2.11 1.31
C VAL A 61 7.75 2.26 0.12
N ALA A 62 9.00 2.72 0.32
CA ALA A 62 10.00 2.83 -0.75
C ALA A 62 10.28 1.46 -1.40
N ARG A 63 10.57 0.43 -0.59
CA ARG A 63 10.77 -0.94 -1.09
C ARG A 63 9.56 -1.47 -1.87
N LEU A 64 8.35 -1.14 -1.43
CA LEU A 64 7.13 -1.53 -2.14
C LEU A 64 6.99 -0.80 -3.48
N ALA A 65 7.25 0.51 -3.52
CA ALA A 65 7.18 1.30 -4.74
C ALA A 65 8.21 0.85 -5.79
N ASP A 66 9.41 0.43 -5.35
CA ASP A 66 10.44 -0.14 -6.22
C ASP A 66 10.02 -1.52 -6.75
N ALA A 67 9.46 -2.37 -5.89
CA ALA A 67 9.08 -3.74 -6.25
C ALA A 67 7.76 -3.85 -7.02
N CYS A 68 6.88 -2.83 -6.93
CA CYS A 68 5.52 -2.86 -7.46
C CYS A 68 5.25 -1.57 -8.24
N PRO A 69 5.44 -1.57 -9.58
CA PRO A 69 5.16 -0.40 -10.42
C PRO A 69 3.72 0.10 -10.32
N ASN A 70 2.77 -0.81 -10.07
CA ASN A 70 1.36 -0.50 -9.91
C ASN A 70 0.97 -0.03 -8.49
N LEU A 71 1.90 0.04 -7.53
CA LEU A 71 1.67 0.83 -6.33
C LEU A 71 1.82 2.31 -6.70
N ILE A 72 0.70 3.03 -6.76
CA ILE A 72 0.63 4.39 -7.30
C ILE A 72 0.26 5.43 -6.25
N GLY A 73 -0.15 5.02 -5.04
CA GLY A 73 -0.50 5.98 -4.00
C GLY A 73 -0.28 5.49 -2.58
N PHE A 74 -0.22 6.46 -1.68
CA PHE A 74 -0.11 6.30 -0.24
C PHE A 74 -1.18 7.16 0.43
N LYS A 75 -2.11 6.53 1.15
CA LYS A 75 -3.09 7.23 1.98
C LYS A 75 -2.71 7.09 3.45
N ASP A 76 -2.67 8.19 4.18
CA ASP A 76 -2.53 8.16 5.65
C ASP A 76 -3.89 8.34 6.35
N GLY A 77 -4.11 7.53 7.38
CA GLY A 77 -5.21 7.65 8.32
C GLY A 77 -4.74 7.48 9.76
N THR A 78 -3.43 7.62 10.00
CA THR A 78 -2.83 7.53 11.34
C THR A 78 -2.75 8.89 12.02
N GLY A 79 -2.70 9.99 11.25
CA GLY A 79 -2.46 11.33 11.77
C GLY A 79 -1.01 11.58 12.20
N LYS A 80 -0.09 10.66 11.91
CA LYS A 80 1.34 10.78 12.25
C LYS A 80 2.06 11.64 11.22
N VAL A 81 1.97 12.96 11.38
CA VAL A 81 2.50 13.95 10.42
C VAL A 81 3.96 13.71 10.05
N ASP A 82 4.81 13.37 11.03
CA ASP A 82 6.24 13.10 10.77
C ASP A 82 6.45 11.91 9.82
N LEU A 83 5.65 10.85 9.97
CA LEU A 83 5.72 9.68 9.09
C LEU A 83 5.32 10.07 7.67
N VAL A 84 4.21 10.79 7.52
CA VAL A 84 3.76 11.27 6.21
C VAL A 84 4.84 12.13 5.55
N ARG A 85 5.45 13.04 6.31
CA ARG A 85 6.55 13.89 5.83
C ARG A 85 7.77 13.06 5.39
N HIS A 86 8.13 12.02 6.12
CA HIS A 86 9.23 11.13 5.73
C HIS A 86 8.91 10.35 4.45
N VAL A 87 7.67 9.85 4.30
CA VAL A 87 7.24 9.15 3.08
C VAL A 87 7.27 10.10 1.89
N THR A 88 6.68 11.30 1.99
CA THR A 88 6.63 12.26 0.87
C THR A 88 8.01 12.76 0.49
N ALA A 89 8.88 13.07 1.45
CA ALA A 89 10.25 13.50 1.18
C ALA A 89 11.10 12.40 0.52
N LYS A 90 10.87 11.13 0.89
CA LYS A 90 11.65 10.00 0.37
C LYS A 90 11.21 9.56 -1.02
N LEU A 91 9.91 9.57 -1.30
CA LEU A 91 9.36 9.09 -2.57
C LEU A 91 9.04 10.20 -3.58
N GLY A 92 8.97 11.46 -3.17
CA GLY A 92 8.76 12.58 -4.09
C GLY A 92 7.48 12.43 -4.91
N ASP A 93 7.60 12.49 -6.23
CA ASP A 93 6.50 12.36 -7.19
C ASP A 93 6.17 10.90 -7.57
N ARG A 94 6.86 9.91 -6.96
CA ARG A 94 6.64 8.50 -7.26
C ARG A 94 5.23 8.04 -6.91
N LEU A 95 4.59 8.61 -5.88
CA LEU A 95 3.25 8.24 -5.42
C LEU A 95 2.33 9.47 -5.36
N CYS A 96 1.03 9.23 -5.50
CA CYS A 96 -0.02 10.16 -5.09
C CYS A 96 -0.26 10.06 -3.57
N TYR A 97 -0.62 11.15 -2.90
CA TYR A 97 -0.82 11.24 -1.44
C TYR A 97 -2.22 11.71 -1.06
#